data_AF-A0AAE9JCE7-F1
#
_entry.id   AF-A0AAE9JCE7-F1
#
_cell.length_a   1.000
_cell.length_b   1.000
_cell.length_c   1.000
_cell.angle_alpha   90.00
_cell.angle_beta   90.00
_cell.angle_gamma   90.00
#
_symmetry.space_group_name_H-M   'P 1'
#
loop_
_entity.id
_entity.type
_entity.pdbx_description
1 polymer ?
#
loop_
_entity_poly.entity_id
_entity_poly.type
_entity_poly.pdbx_seq_one_letter_code
_entity_poly.pdbx_strand_id
1 'polypeptide(L)'
;MHMLLLLLLVPCLTFISADDCTDCVNSGRLWCLQTSQCGGTTLACNTSITVPLNCPSLPRFAYNDEFIRTEIMVLTTAAQNENPQLCFE
;
A
#
# COMPACT_ATOMS: atom_id res chain seq x y z
N MET A 1 -17.79 -37.06 -25.38
CA MET A 1 -16.70 -36.10 -25.73
C MET A 1 -16.90 -34.69 -25.18
N HIS A 2 -18.10 -34.28 -24.75
CA HIS A 2 -18.31 -32.95 -24.12
C HIS A 2 -17.84 -32.89 -22.66
N MET A 3 -17.95 -34.00 -21.92
CA MET A 3 -17.52 -34.10 -20.51
C MET A 3 -16.01 -33.94 -20.32
N LEU A 4 -15.19 -34.47 -21.25
CA LEU A 4 -13.73 -34.38 -21.18
C LEU A 4 -13.22 -32.95 -21.45
N LEU A 5 -13.96 -32.19 -22.27
CA LEU A 5 -13.65 -30.79 -22.58
C LEU A 5 -13.88 -29.87 -21.36
N LEU A 6 -14.95 -30.14 -20.60
CA LEU A 6 -15.26 -29.42 -19.36
C LEU A 6 -14.20 -29.65 -18.26
N LEU A 7 -13.67 -30.87 -18.13
CA LEU A 7 -12.61 -31.22 -17.16
C LEU A 7 -11.27 -30.52 -17.43
N LEU A 8 -10.96 -30.19 -18.69
CA LEU A 8 -9.73 -29.47 -19.08
C LEU A 8 -9.83 -27.94 -18.89
N LEU A 9 -11.03 -27.38 -18.73
CA LEU A 9 -11.26 -25.94 -18.51
C LEU A 9 -11.20 -25.55 -17.03
N VAL A 10 -11.43 -26.49 -16.11
CA VAL A 10 -11.40 -26.26 -14.65
C VAL A 10 -10.03 -25.79 -14.10
N PRO A 11 -8.86 -26.32 -14.52
CA PRO A 11 -7.57 -25.84 -14.02
C PRO A 11 -7.14 -24.49 -14.63
N CYS A 12 -7.84 -23.99 -15.66
CA CYS A 12 -7.58 -22.65 -16.20
C CYS A 12 -8.27 -21.56 -15.36
N LEU A 13 -9.27 -21.93 -14.57
CA LEU A 13 -10.04 -21.03 -13.71
C LEU A 13 -9.51 -20.97 -12.27
N THR A 14 -8.41 -21.67 -11.95
CA THR A 14 -7.75 -21.51 -10.65
C THR A 14 -7.00 -20.19 -10.63
N PHE A 15 -7.76 -19.15 -10.31
CA PHE A 15 -7.38 -17.96 -9.55
C PHE A 15 -5.96 -17.45 -9.78
N ILE A 16 -5.78 -16.68 -10.85
CA ILE A 16 -4.81 -15.59 -10.81
C ILE A 16 -5.45 -14.53 -9.88
N SER A 17 -5.34 -14.72 -8.57
CA SER A 17 -5.56 -13.60 -7.65
C SER A 17 -4.36 -12.68 -7.83
N ALA A 18 -4.57 -11.58 -8.56
CA ALA A 18 -3.63 -10.47 -8.46
C ALA A 18 -3.74 -9.96 -7.03
N ASP A 19 -2.77 -10.29 -6.18
CA ASP A 19 -2.68 -9.73 -4.83
C ASP A 19 -2.58 -8.20 -4.97
N ASP A 20 -3.44 -7.46 -4.30
CA ASP A 20 -3.25 -6.01 -4.12
C ASP A 20 -2.20 -5.79 -3.04
N CYS A 21 -1.45 -4.69 -3.13
CA CYS A 21 -0.44 -4.33 -2.12
C CYS A 21 -1.04 -4.34 -0.70
N THR A 22 -2.24 -3.78 -0.53
CA THR A 22 -2.87 -3.63 0.78
C THR A 22 -3.15 -4.99 1.41
N ASP A 23 -3.71 -5.92 0.63
CA ASP A 23 -4.03 -7.27 1.08
C ASP A 23 -2.76 -8.09 1.35
N CYS A 24 -1.76 -7.94 0.47
CA CYS A 24 -0.44 -8.54 0.66
C CYS A 24 0.17 -8.13 2.01
N VAL A 25 0.23 -6.84 2.29
CA VAL A 25 0.87 -6.33 3.50
C VAL A 25 0.05 -6.65 4.75
N ASN A 26 -1.27 -6.57 4.68
CA ASN A 26 -2.15 -6.98 5.79
C ASN A 26 -2.00 -8.47 6.14
N SER A 27 -1.60 -9.31 5.18
CA SER A 27 -1.27 -10.73 5.40
C SER A 27 0.12 -10.97 6.01
N GLY A 28 0.87 -9.91 6.35
CA GLY A 28 2.22 -9.99 6.91
C GLY A 28 3.31 -10.30 5.88
N ARG A 29 2.99 -10.18 4.59
CA ARG A 29 3.92 -10.37 3.47
C ARG A 29 4.46 -9.02 2.99
N LEU A 30 5.50 -9.05 2.17
CA LEU A 30 6.10 -7.85 1.58
C LEU A 30 5.59 -7.66 0.16
N TRP A 31 5.28 -6.43 -0.21
CA TRP A 31 4.94 -6.06 -1.57
C TRP A 31 6.16 -5.47 -2.29
N CYS A 32 6.45 -5.95 -3.49
CA CYS A 32 7.53 -5.40 -4.31
C CYS A 32 7.02 -4.40 -5.33
N LEU A 33 7.46 -3.14 -5.21
CA LEU A 33 6.96 -2.05 -6.04
C LEU A 33 7.33 -2.23 -7.52
N GLN A 34 8.56 -2.66 -7.80
CA GLN A 34 9.07 -2.79 -9.16
C GLN A 34 8.32 -3.85 -9.99
N THR A 35 7.98 -4.97 -9.34
CA THR A 35 7.39 -6.13 -10.03
C THR A 35 5.90 -6.24 -9.80
N SER A 36 5.33 -5.43 -8.90
CA SER A 36 3.93 -5.53 -8.46
C SER A 36 3.60 -6.95 -7.98
N GLN A 37 4.47 -7.51 -7.15
CA GLN A 37 4.34 -8.88 -6.64
C GLN A 37 4.32 -8.91 -5.12
N CYS A 38 3.47 -9.76 -4.58
CA CYS A 38 3.46 -10.11 -3.17
C CYS A 38 4.39 -11.29 -2.90
N GLY A 39 5.19 -11.24 -1.84
CA GLY A 39 6.07 -12.34 -1.48
C GLY A 39 6.54 -12.31 -0.04
N GLY A 40 7.25 -13.36 0.36
CA GLY A 40 7.93 -13.43 1.65
C GLY A 40 9.26 -12.67 1.66
N THR A 41 9.98 -12.76 2.77
CA THR A 41 11.29 -12.10 3.00
C THR A 41 12.40 -12.51 2.01
N THR A 42 12.20 -13.60 1.26
CA THR A 42 13.13 -14.10 0.25
C THR A 42 12.89 -13.50 -1.14
N LEU A 43 11.82 -12.72 -1.32
CA LEU A 43 11.54 -12.07 -2.59
C LEU A 43 12.61 -10.99 -2.83
N ALA A 44 13.38 -11.13 -3.91
CA ALA A 44 14.35 -10.12 -4.32
C ALA A 44 13.61 -8.85 -4.74
N CYS A 45 13.69 -7.81 -3.90
CA CYS A 45 13.02 -6.55 -4.14
C CYS A 45 13.88 -5.36 -3.69
N ASN A 46 14.13 -4.43 -4.61
CA ASN A 46 14.87 -3.21 -4.27
C ASN A 46 14.03 -2.22 -3.45
N THR A 47 12.71 -2.19 -3.67
CA THR A 47 11.79 -1.30 -2.93
C THR A 47 10.59 -2.09 -2.44
N SER A 48 10.72 -2.57 -1.21
CA SER A 48 9.69 -3.32 -0.53
C SER A 48 8.75 -2.40 0.26
N ILE A 49 7.48 -2.76 0.27
CA ILE A 49 6.45 -2.16 1.13
C ILE A 49 6.02 -3.23 2.14
N THR A 50 6.14 -2.89 3.42
CA THR A 50 5.74 -3.74 4.56
C THR A 50 4.73 -3.07 5.47
N VAL A 51 4.31 -1.84 5.13
CA VAL A 51 3.31 -1.06 5.88
C VAL A 51 2.18 -0.66 4.91
N PRO A 52 0.90 -0.93 5.22
CA PRO A 52 -0.20 -0.67 4.30
C PRO A 52 -0.33 0.80 3.88
N LEU A 53 0.07 1.74 4.76
CA LEU A 53 0.08 3.18 4.46
C LEU A 53 0.92 3.53 3.22
N ASN A 54 1.95 2.76 2.93
CA ASN A 54 2.84 3.00 1.80
C ASN A 54 2.39 2.30 0.51
N CYS A 55 1.26 1.58 0.53
CA CYS A 55 0.73 0.94 -0.66
C CYS A 55 0.26 1.98 -1.69
N PRO A 56 0.54 1.76 -2.99
CA PRO A 56 0.00 2.60 -4.04
C PRO A 56 -1.53 2.62 -3.95
N SER A 57 -2.09 3.81 -3.82
CA SER A 57 -3.54 4.01 -3.85
C SER A 57 -3.85 5.18 -4.75
N LEU A 58 -4.99 5.09 -5.44
CA LEU A 58 -5.55 6.27 -6.05
C LEU A 58 -5.91 7.25 -4.92
N PRO A 59 -5.56 8.54 -5.06
CA PRO A 59 -5.91 9.53 -4.06
C PRO A 59 -7.44 9.53 -3.87
N ARG A 60 -7.88 9.14 -2.68
CA ARG A 60 -9.32 9.13 -2.33
C ARG A 60 -9.90 10.54 -2.22
N PHE A 61 -9.03 11.51 -1.94
CA PHE A 61 -9.35 12.93 -1.86
C PHE A 61 -8.38 13.69 -2.74
N ALA A 62 -8.88 14.70 -3.46
CA ALA A 62 -8.01 15.59 -4.20
C ALA A 62 -7.08 16.32 -3.23
N TYR A 63 -5.82 16.53 -3.66
CA TYR A 63 -4.91 17.39 -2.93
C TYR A 63 -5.55 18.78 -2.77
N ASN A 64 -5.74 19.21 -1.54
CA ASN A 64 -6.29 20.51 -1.20
C ASN A 64 -5.15 21.40 -0.72
N ASP A 65 -4.67 22.27 -1.60
CA ASP A 65 -3.53 23.14 -1.31
C ASP A 65 -3.79 24.06 -0.11
N GLU A 66 -5.03 24.57 0.01
CA GLU A 66 -5.42 25.44 1.12
C GLU A 66 -5.29 24.69 2.45
N PHE A 67 -5.92 23.52 2.57
CA PHE A 67 -5.83 22.69 3.78
C PHE A 67 -4.39 22.33 4.16
N ILE A 68 -3.56 21.97 3.16
CA ILE A 68 -2.16 21.63 3.43
C ILE A 68 -1.39 22.84 3.95
N ARG A 69 -1.61 24.01 3.35
CA ARG A 69 -0.86 25.23 3.66
C ARG A 69 -1.30 25.87 4.98
N THR A 70 -2.59 25.79 5.33
CA THR A 70 -3.13 26.42 6.54
C THR A 70 -3.15 25.51 7.76
N GLU A 71 -3.34 24.20 7.59
CA GLU A 71 -3.45 23.26 8.71
C GLU A 71 -2.19 22.42 8.86
N ILE A 72 -1.87 21.61 7.84
CA ILE A 72 -0.81 20.59 7.94
C ILE A 72 0.59 21.21 8.05
N MET A 73 0.89 22.22 7.24
CA MET A 73 2.19 22.89 7.24
C MET A 73 2.43 23.65 8.55
N VAL A 74 1.40 24.30 9.10
CA VAL A 74 1.49 25.01 10.37
C VAL A 74 1.74 24.03 11.52
N LEU A 75 1.01 22.92 11.56
CA LEU A 75 1.24 21.88 12.57
C LEU A 75 2.65 21.27 12.45
N THR A 76 3.09 20.98 11.24
CA THR A 76 4.41 20.37 10.99
C THR A 76 5.54 21.31 11.41
N THR A 77 5.43 22.60 11.08
CA THR A 77 6.44 23.60 11.47
C THR A 77 6.46 23.83 12.98
N ALA A 78 5.30 23.83 13.64
CA ALA A 78 5.21 23.90 15.10
C ALA A 78 5.86 22.67 15.77
N ALA A 79 5.59 21.46 15.26
CA ALA A 79 6.14 20.22 15.80
C ALA A 79 7.67 20.11 15.61
N GLN A 80 8.21 20.73 14.56
CA GLN A 80 9.65 20.76 14.28
C GLN A 80 10.36 22.02 14.82
N ASN A 81 9.67 22.85 15.59
CA ASN A 81 10.28 24.05 16.18
C ASN A 81 11.33 23.63 17.22
N GLU A 82 12.56 24.15 17.08
CA GLU A 82 13.66 23.91 18.02
C GLU A 82 13.39 24.47 19.42
N ASN A 83 12.45 25.41 19.54
CA ASN A 83 11.98 26.00 20.78
C ASN A 83 10.44 25.88 20.89
N PRO A 84 9.91 24.67 21.12
CA PRO A 84 8.47 24.44 21.21
C PRO A 84 7.89 25.15 22.44
N GLN A 85 6.67 25.69 22.31
CA GLN A 85 5.97 26.17 23.50
C GLN A 85 5.64 24.98 24.40
N LEU A 86 6.04 25.08 25.66
CA LEU A 86 5.66 24.11 26.68
C LEU A 86 4.16 24.24 26.94
N CYS A 87 3.50 23.12 27.25
CA CYS A 87 2.11 23.15 27.68
C CYS A 87 1.97 24.09 28.90
N PHE A 88 0.87 24.85 28.95
CA PHE A 88 0.56 25.68 30.11
C PHE A 88 0.46 24.77 31.36
N GLU A 89 1.05 25.22 32.47
CA GLU A 89 0.91 24.56 33.78
C GLU A 89 -0.54 24.58 34.28
#